data_AF-A0A819TGZ0-F1
#
_entry.id   AF-A0A819TGZ0-F1
#
_cell.length_a   1.000
_cell.length_b   1.000
_cell.length_c   1.000
_cell.angle_alpha   90.00
_cell.angle_beta   90.00
_cell.angle_gamma   90.00
#
_symmetry.space_group_name_H-M   'P 1'
#
loop_
_entity.id
_entity.type
_entity.pdbx_description
1 polymer ?
#
loop_
_entity_poly.entity_id
_entity_poly.type
_entity_poly.pdbx_seq_one_letter_code
_entity_poly.pdbx_strand_id
1 'polypeptide(L)'
;MSRENIPERIVHAKGIGAFGVFEATNDISDICKAKVFKVGTKTRVLTRFSIGADGSGPADTIREARGFAIKMYTDEGIWDLVTISSPVFYIRNPILFPALAAAQKRNTQTNMKDPNIFWNFISNNPETVHQVVMVNSDRGVPESFRFINGYGSHTFKMINSKNEYVWVKFHLRCDQNLKNLDAKTAKMLIGEQPGFTAADLSNAIAMKNFPSWTLYIQVRCNDIL
;
A
#
# COMPACT_ATOMS: atom_id res chain seq x y z
N MET A 1 9.71 15.77 -26.82
CA MET A 1 10.90 15.79 -25.94
C MET A 1 10.81 16.80 -24.80
N SER A 2 10.86 18.12 -25.02
CA SER A 2 10.97 19.11 -23.89
C SER A 2 9.77 19.19 -22.92
N ARG A 3 8.66 18.52 -23.22
CA ARG A 3 7.42 18.51 -22.40
C ARG A 3 6.91 17.10 -22.07
N GLU A 4 7.76 16.09 -22.19
CA GLU A 4 7.38 14.69 -21.89
C GLU A 4 7.23 14.42 -20.40
N ASN A 5 8.04 15.08 -19.57
CA ASN A 5 8.02 14.90 -18.13
C ASN A 5 6.94 15.76 -17.46
N ILE A 6 6.13 15.13 -16.63
CA ILE A 6 5.24 15.78 -15.68
C ILE A 6 5.82 15.65 -14.27
N PRO A 7 5.39 16.47 -13.30
CA PRO A 7 5.80 16.29 -11.91
C PRO A 7 5.48 14.88 -11.43
N GLU A 8 6.48 14.22 -10.82
CA GLU A 8 6.26 12.95 -10.14
C GLU A 8 5.35 13.13 -8.91
N ARG A 9 4.79 12.03 -8.41
CA ARG A 9 4.08 12.06 -7.14
C ARG A 9 5.07 12.41 -6.02
N ILE A 10 4.71 13.32 -5.12
CA ILE A 10 5.59 13.75 -4.02
C ILE A 10 6.03 12.56 -3.16
N VAL A 11 5.11 11.61 -2.92
CA VAL A 11 5.38 10.31 -2.31
C VAL A 11 4.86 9.24 -3.26
N HIS A 12 5.35 8.01 -3.13
CA HIS A 12 4.97 6.91 -4.01
C HIS A 12 5.22 7.18 -5.49
N ALA A 13 6.28 7.93 -5.81
CA ALA A 13 6.67 8.28 -7.17
C ALA A 13 6.97 7.03 -8.01
N LYS A 14 7.86 6.17 -7.52
CA LYS A 14 8.20 4.91 -8.18
C LYS A 14 7.14 3.84 -7.96
N GLY A 15 6.67 3.22 -9.04
CA GLY A 15 5.67 2.16 -8.96
C GLY A 15 5.29 1.60 -10.32
N ILE A 16 4.55 0.50 -10.30
CA ILE A 16 4.03 -0.21 -11.46
C ILE A 16 2.55 -0.52 -11.24
N GLY A 17 1.77 -0.64 -12.31
CA GLY A 17 0.37 -1.00 -12.22
C GLY A 17 -0.02 -2.13 -13.17
N ALA A 18 -1.15 -2.76 -12.86
CA ALA A 18 -1.77 -3.80 -13.66
C ALA A 18 -3.29 -3.70 -13.56
N PHE A 19 -3.97 -4.03 -14.65
CA PHE A 19 -5.42 -4.24 -14.61
C PHE A 19 -5.73 -5.65 -14.12
N GLY A 20 -6.92 -5.80 -13.53
CA GLY A 20 -7.42 -7.09 -13.07
C GLY A 20 -8.94 -7.05 -12.87
N VAL A 21 -9.43 -8.01 -12.10
CA VAL A 21 -10.84 -8.15 -11.75
C VAL A 21 -10.97 -8.35 -10.24
N PHE A 22 -11.87 -7.61 -9.61
CA PHE A 22 -12.40 -7.91 -8.29
C PHE A 22 -13.68 -8.73 -8.46
N GLU A 23 -13.85 -9.78 -7.65
CA GLU A 23 -15.04 -10.62 -7.62
C GLU A 23 -15.54 -10.71 -6.18
N ALA A 24 -16.81 -10.33 -5.97
CA ALA A 24 -17.45 -10.48 -4.66
C ALA A 24 -17.89 -11.93 -4.46
N THR A 25 -17.31 -12.62 -3.49
CA THR A 25 -17.53 -14.06 -3.25
C THR A 25 -18.45 -14.34 -2.06
N ASN A 26 -18.60 -13.39 -1.14
CA ASN A 26 -19.35 -13.56 0.11
C ASN A 26 -20.37 -12.43 0.27
N ASP A 27 -21.56 -12.77 0.77
CA ASP A 27 -22.61 -11.78 1.02
C ASP A 27 -22.27 -10.99 2.28
N ILE A 28 -22.26 -9.66 2.14
CA ILE A 28 -22.07 -8.68 3.21
C ILE A 28 -23.16 -7.59 3.18
N SER A 29 -24.30 -7.89 2.56
CA SER A 29 -25.41 -6.94 2.38
C SER A 29 -26.04 -6.48 3.70
N ASP A 30 -25.82 -7.24 4.79
CA ASP A 30 -26.16 -6.89 6.16
C ASP A 30 -25.39 -5.66 6.66
N ILE A 31 -24.17 -5.42 6.17
CA ILE A 31 -23.31 -4.29 6.58
C ILE A 31 -23.05 -3.26 5.48
N CYS A 32 -23.20 -3.60 4.20
CA CYS A 32 -22.87 -2.71 3.09
C CYS A 32 -23.87 -2.80 1.92
N LYS A 33 -24.39 -1.65 1.47
CA LYS A 33 -25.29 -1.55 0.31
C LYS A 33 -24.61 -1.33 -1.05
N ALA A 34 -23.29 -1.20 -1.08
CA ALA A 34 -22.57 -0.90 -2.32
C ALA A 34 -22.63 -2.08 -3.31
N LYS A 35 -23.02 -1.82 -4.57
CA LYS A 35 -23.24 -2.86 -5.58
C LYS A 35 -21.99 -3.67 -5.91
N VAL A 36 -20.81 -3.05 -5.75
CA VAL A 36 -19.51 -3.71 -5.93
C VAL A 36 -19.37 -4.97 -5.08
N PHE A 37 -20.02 -5.03 -3.90
CA PHE A 37 -19.95 -6.18 -2.99
C PHE A 37 -21.09 -7.18 -3.13
N LYS A 38 -22.02 -6.98 -4.07
CA LYS A 38 -23.06 -7.98 -4.34
C LYS A 38 -22.40 -9.25 -4.88
N VAL A 39 -22.71 -10.40 -4.28
CA VAL A 39 -22.10 -11.70 -4.66
C VAL A 39 -22.23 -11.95 -6.17
N GLY A 40 -21.13 -12.40 -6.77
CA GLY A 40 -21.02 -12.67 -8.21
C GLY A 40 -20.74 -11.42 -9.06
N THR A 41 -20.79 -10.21 -8.49
CA THR A 41 -20.36 -9.00 -9.20
C THR A 41 -18.87 -9.09 -9.52
N LYS A 42 -18.55 -8.93 -10.81
CA LYS A 42 -17.19 -8.80 -11.31
C LYS A 42 -16.93 -7.35 -11.70
N THR A 43 -15.95 -6.74 -11.07
CA THR A 43 -15.61 -5.33 -11.26
C THR A 43 -14.20 -5.22 -11.81
N ARG A 44 -14.04 -4.51 -12.94
CA ARG A 44 -12.72 -4.19 -13.48
C ARG A 44 -11.95 -3.37 -12.43
N VAL A 45 -10.68 -3.69 -12.23
CA VAL A 45 -9.80 -2.91 -11.35
C VAL A 45 -8.50 -2.49 -12.04
N LEU A 46 -7.95 -1.36 -11.59
CA LEU A 46 -6.57 -0.96 -11.83
C LEU A 46 -5.85 -0.91 -10.49
N THR A 47 -4.83 -1.74 -10.31
CA THR A 47 -3.98 -1.72 -9.12
C THR A 47 -2.66 -1.04 -9.45
N ARG A 48 -2.19 -0.16 -8.57
CA ARG A 48 -0.85 0.43 -8.60
C ARG A 48 -0.10 0.11 -7.31
N PHE A 49 1.05 -0.52 -7.47
CA PHE A 49 2.02 -0.73 -6.42
C PHE A 49 3.12 0.31 -6.46
N SER A 50 3.71 0.63 -5.32
CA SER A 50 4.75 1.65 -5.25
C SER A 50 5.67 1.49 -4.05
N ILE A 51 6.82 2.14 -4.13
CA ILE A 51 7.69 2.43 -2.97
C ILE A 51 7.07 3.60 -2.17
N GLY A 52 7.45 3.81 -0.91
CA GLY A 52 6.74 4.70 0.02
C GLY A 52 7.05 6.19 -0.15
N ALA A 53 8.20 6.64 0.37
CA ALA A 53 8.46 8.06 0.62
C ALA A 53 9.33 8.74 -0.45
N ASP A 54 10.05 7.96 -1.24
CA ASP A 54 11.11 8.48 -2.10
C ASP A 54 10.61 8.82 -3.54
N GLY A 55 11.48 9.46 -4.33
CA GLY A 55 11.22 9.86 -5.72
C GLY A 55 11.18 8.68 -6.70
N SER A 56 11.19 8.94 -8.00
CA SER A 56 11.12 7.90 -9.05
C SER A 56 12.42 7.09 -9.23
N GLY A 57 13.57 7.61 -8.80
CA GLY A 57 14.89 7.02 -9.01
C GLY A 57 15.37 5.86 -8.12
N PRO A 58 14.96 5.72 -6.83
CA PRO A 58 15.47 4.67 -5.93
C PRO A 58 15.19 3.25 -6.41
N ALA A 59 15.95 2.27 -5.94
CA ALA A 59 15.72 0.86 -6.23
C ALA A 59 14.46 0.32 -5.54
N ASP A 60 13.85 -0.71 -6.12
CA ASP A 60 12.61 -1.32 -5.64
C ASP A 60 12.79 -2.10 -4.32
N THR A 61 14.01 -2.53 -4.01
CA THR A 61 14.36 -3.39 -2.86
C THR A 61 14.85 -2.59 -1.65
N ILE A 62 14.59 -1.28 -1.59
CA ILE A 62 14.87 -0.49 -0.38
C ILE A 62 13.89 -0.85 0.76
N ARG A 63 14.34 -0.69 2.00
CA ARG A 63 13.53 -0.91 3.20
C ARG A 63 12.50 0.20 3.36
N GLU A 64 11.22 -0.11 3.11
CA GLU A 64 10.12 0.85 3.20
C GLU A 64 8.75 0.16 3.18
N ALA A 65 7.69 0.85 3.63
CA ALA A 65 6.33 0.41 3.33
C ALA A 65 6.08 0.44 1.81
N ARG A 66 5.24 -0.47 1.30
CA ARG A 66 4.80 -0.47 -0.10
C ARG A 66 3.40 0.11 -0.21
N GLY A 67 3.16 0.92 -1.23
CA GLY A 67 1.82 1.32 -1.62
C GLY A 67 1.12 0.20 -2.39
N PHE A 68 -0.18 0.06 -2.18
CA PHE A 68 -1.05 -0.91 -2.83
C PHE A 68 -2.42 -0.24 -3.06
N ALA A 69 -2.53 0.58 -4.10
CA ALA A 69 -3.76 1.31 -4.40
C ALA A 69 -4.58 0.57 -5.44
N ILE A 70 -5.87 0.33 -5.15
CA ILE A 70 -6.81 -0.33 -6.07
C ILE A 70 -7.88 0.67 -6.46
N LYS A 71 -8.07 0.86 -7.77
CA LYS A 71 -9.17 1.61 -8.37
C LYS A 71 -10.19 0.63 -8.92
N MET A 72 -11.43 0.69 -8.43
CA MET A 72 -12.54 -0.15 -8.87
C MET A 72 -13.51 0.66 -9.72
N TYR A 73 -13.80 0.18 -10.93
CA TYR A 73 -14.73 0.82 -11.87
C TYR A 73 -16.14 0.26 -11.65
N THR A 74 -16.83 0.75 -10.62
CA THR A 74 -18.15 0.23 -10.21
C THR A 74 -19.28 0.90 -11.00
N ASP A 75 -20.46 0.28 -11.01
CA ASP A 75 -21.69 0.86 -11.59
C ASP A 75 -22.17 2.13 -10.86
N GLU A 76 -21.63 2.41 -9.68
CA GLU A 76 -21.96 3.56 -8.83
C GLU A 76 -20.84 4.61 -8.82
N GLY A 77 -19.87 4.47 -9.73
CA GLY A 77 -18.72 5.35 -9.88
C GLY A 77 -17.40 4.67 -9.54
N ILE A 78 -16.32 5.46 -9.55
CA ILE A 78 -14.99 4.95 -9.21
C ILE A 78 -14.85 4.89 -7.69
N TRP A 79 -14.51 3.72 -7.16
CA TRP A 79 -14.11 3.56 -5.77
C TRP A 79 -12.62 3.25 -5.67
N ASP A 80 -11.88 4.11 -4.96
CA ASP A 80 -10.45 3.93 -4.71
C ASP A 80 -10.21 3.39 -3.30
N LEU A 81 -9.73 2.15 -3.21
CA LEU A 81 -9.22 1.55 -1.98
C LEU A 81 -7.69 1.73 -1.97
N VAL A 82 -7.24 2.86 -1.43
CA VAL A 82 -5.81 3.23 -1.37
C VAL A 82 -5.18 2.61 -0.13
N THR A 83 -4.59 1.43 -0.28
CA THR A 83 -3.99 0.67 0.82
C THR A 83 -2.46 0.77 0.85
N ILE A 84 -1.87 0.33 1.96
CA ILE A 84 -0.41 0.15 2.09
C ILE A 84 -0.11 -1.25 2.63
N SER A 85 1.15 -1.68 2.60
CA SER A 85 1.57 -3.00 3.09
C SER A 85 1.58 -3.17 4.62
N SER A 86 1.16 -2.14 5.35
CA SER A 86 1.10 -2.09 6.82
C SER A 86 -0.30 -1.71 7.34
N PRO A 87 -0.81 -2.39 8.38
CA PRO A 87 -2.11 -2.07 8.98
C PRO A 87 -2.15 -0.75 9.77
N VAL A 88 -0.98 -0.15 10.03
CA VAL A 88 -0.84 1.11 10.78
C VAL A 88 0.04 2.08 10.00
N PHE A 89 0.12 3.32 10.49
CA PHE A 89 0.96 4.36 9.91
C PHE A 89 1.77 5.07 11.00
N TYR A 90 2.76 5.88 10.59
CA TYR A 90 3.67 6.57 11.50
C TYR A 90 2.97 7.59 12.40
N ILE A 91 1.93 8.26 11.90
CA ILE A 91 1.30 9.40 12.56
C ILE A 91 -0.21 9.23 12.60
N ARG A 92 -0.81 9.84 13.61
CA ARG A 92 -2.28 9.91 13.79
C ARG A 92 -2.86 11.31 13.59
N ASN A 93 -2.01 12.31 13.34
CA ASN A 93 -2.41 13.68 13.04
C ASN A 93 -1.87 14.07 11.64
N PRO A 94 -2.72 14.43 10.68
CA PRO A 94 -2.30 14.76 9.31
C PRO A 94 -1.38 15.98 9.21
N ILE A 95 -1.42 16.91 10.18
CA ILE A 95 -0.55 18.11 10.19
C ILE A 95 0.94 17.73 10.20
N LEU A 96 1.29 16.57 10.77
CA LEU A 96 2.66 16.08 10.84
C LEU A 96 3.16 15.43 9.55
N PHE A 97 2.28 15.15 8.58
CA PHE A 97 2.64 14.41 7.37
C PHE A 97 3.71 15.11 6.51
N PRO A 98 3.65 16.43 6.25
CA PRO A 98 4.71 17.12 5.51
C PRO A 98 6.08 17.02 6.20
N ALA A 99 6.11 17.11 7.53
CA ALA A 99 7.34 16.98 8.31
C ALA A 99 7.90 15.55 8.26
N LEU A 100 7.05 14.53 8.40
CA LEU A 100 7.43 13.12 8.23
C LEU A 100 7.99 12.86 6.82
N ALA A 101 7.27 13.31 5.78
CA ALA A 101 7.67 13.11 4.39
C ALA A 101 9.01 13.81 4.09
N ALA A 102 9.23 15.01 4.62
CA ALA A 102 10.50 15.70 4.53
C ALA A 102 11.63 14.95 5.26
N ALA A 103 11.35 14.43 6.45
CA ALA A 103 12.34 13.68 7.24
C ALA A 103 12.77 12.35 6.59
N GLN A 104 11.93 11.77 5.74
CA GLN A 104 12.26 10.59 4.95
C GLN A 104 12.96 10.93 3.63
N LYS A 105 13.01 12.20 3.22
CA LYS A 105 13.60 12.64 1.96
C LYS A 105 15.06 13.08 2.13
N ARG A 106 15.58 13.77 1.13
CA ARG A 106 16.96 14.26 1.08
C ARG A 106 17.07 15.54 1.90
N ASN A 107 18.17 15.68 2.63
CA ASN A 107 18.58 16.91 3.28
C ASN A 107 18.69 18.03 2.22
N THR A 108 18.15 19.21 2.50
CA THR A 108 18.05 20.31 1.55
C THR A 108 19.39 20.95 1.19
N GLN A 109 20.39 20.84 2.06
CA GLN A 109 21.74 21.36 1.83
C GLN A 109 22.61 20.37 1.05
N THR A 110 22.57 19.08 1.43
CA THR A 110 23.47 18.06 0.86
C THR A 110 22.84 17.24 -0.26
N ASN A 111 21.52 17.30 -0.41
CA ASN A 111 20.73 16.46 -1.30
C ASN A 111 20.96 14.94 -1.09
N MET A 112 21.38 14.54 0.11
CA MET A 112 21.59 13.15 0.52
C MET A 112 20.55 12.71 1.56
N LYS A 113 20.30 11.41 1.68
CA LYS A 113 19.53 10.86 2.80
C LYS A 113 20.30 11.10 4.10
N ASP A 114 19.60 11.54 5.13
CA ASP A 114 20.20 11.86 6.41
C ASP A 114 19.48 11.09 7.54
N PRO A 115 20.13 10.06 8.13
CA PRO A 115 19.52 9.28 9.19
C PRO A 115 19.26 10.12 10.45
N ASN A 116 20.02 11.20 10.68
CA ASN A 116 19.82 12.05 11.86
C ASN A 116 18.50 12.82 11.77
N ILE A 117 18.16 13.36 10.59
CA ILE A 117 16.86 14.03 10.39
C ILE A 117 15.71 13.05 10.58
N PHE A 118 15.81 11.85 9.99
CA PHE A 118 14.80 10.82 10.14
C PHE A 118 14.61 10.43 11.60
N TRP A 119 15.67 10.03 12.29
CA TRP A 119 15.58 9.58 13.68
C TRP A 119 15.21 10.69 14.65
N ASN A 120 15.61 11.95 14.39
CA ASN A 120 15.15 13.08 15.18
C ASN A 120 13.63 13.28 15.09
N PHE A 121 13.02 13.12 13.91
CA PHE A 121 11.56 13.15 13.80
C PHE A 121 10.94 11.99 14.58
N ILE A 122 11.43 10.77 14.38
CA ILE A 122 10.89 9.57 15.03
C ILE A 122 11.00 9.64 16.56
N SER A 123 12.14 10.04 17.11
CA SER A 123 12.38 10.10 18.56
C SER A 123 11.53 11.15 19.26
N ASN A 124 11.16 12.23 18.56
CA ASN A 124 10.29 13.29 19.08
C ASN A 124 8.79 13.01 18.87
N ASN A 125 8.43 11.95 18.13
CA ASN A 125 7.04 11.56 17.84
C ASN A 125 6.84 10.07 18.18
N PRO A 126 6.68 9.72 19.47
CA PRO A 126 6.65 8.32 19.91
C PRO A 126 5.47 7.51 19.34
N GLU A 127 4.42 8.13 18.80
CA GLU A 127 3.35 7.43 18.07
C GLU A 127 3.86 6.66 16.85
N THR A 128 5.04 7.00 16.34
CA THR A 128 5.64 6.40 15.15
C THR A 128 6.17 4.98 15.37
N VAL A 129 6.41 4.60 16.64
CA VAL A 129 7.15 3.38 17.01
C VAL A 129 6.56 2.12 16.38
N HIS A 130 5.23 1.96 16.38
CA HIS A 130 4.60 0.76 15.82
C HIS A 130 4.92 0.59 14.33
N GLN A 131 4.80 1.66 13.55
CA GLN A 131 5.13 1.60 12.12
C GLN A 131 6.64 1.45 11.87
N VAL A 132 7.48 2.06 12.71
CA VAL A 132 8.94 1.87 12.65
C VAL A 132 9.32 0.41 12.86
N VAL A 133 8.73 -0.27 13.84
CA VAL A 133 8.95 -1.71 14.07
C VAL A 133 8.51 -2.52 12.85
N MET A 134 7.34 -2.21 12.28
CA MET A 134 6.84 -2.90 11.09
C MET A 134 7.78 -2.80 9.89
N VAL A 135 8.32 -1.60 9.61
CA VAL A 135 9.25 -1.38 8.48
C VAL A 135 10.64 -1.95 8.74
N ASN A 136 11.07 -2.05 10.00
CA ASN A 136 12.35 -2.65 10.36
C ASN A 136 12.29 -4.18 10.50
N SER A 137 11.11 -4.78 10.50
CA SER A 137 10.94 -6.24 10.32
C SER A 137 11.24 -6.68 8.88
N ASP A 138 11.23 -7.98 8.62
CA ASP A 138 11.41 -8.53 7.26
C ASP A 138 10.40 -7.98 6.26
N ARG A 139 9.19 -7.62 6.73
CA ARG A 139 8.13 -7.04 5.88
C ARG A 139 8.50 -5.70 5.24
N GLY A 140 9.55 -5.05 5.71
CA GLY A 140 10.07 -3.81 5.11
C GLY A 140 10.75 -4.01 3.76
N VAL A 141 11.12 -5.25 3.41
CA VAL A 141 11.80 -5.57 2.15
C VAL A 141 11.16 -6.79 1.48
N PRO A 142 9.93 -6.66 0.96
CA PRO A 142 9.27 -7.76 0.27
C PRO A 142 10.03 -8.16 -1.00
N GLU A 143 10.04 -9.45 -1.32
CA GLU A 143 10.67 -9.99 -2.54
C GLU A 143 9.98 -9.47 -3.80
N SER A 144 8.67 -9.28 -3.76
CA SER A 144 7.90 -8.70 -4.85
C SER A 144 6.63 -8.05 -4.33
N PHE A 145 6.05 -7.16 -5.12
CA PHE A 145 4.69 -6.66 -4.91
C PHE A 145 3.63 -7.78 -4.89
N ARG A 146 3.92 -8.96 -5.44
CA ARG A 146 3.00 -10.11 -5.41
C ARG A 146 2.94 -10.82 -4.05
N PHE A 147 3.91 -10.58 -3.18
CA PHE A 147 4.07 -11.28 -1.90
C PHE A 147 3.82 -10.40 -0.67
N ILE A 148 3.01 -9.33 -0.84
CA ILE A 148 2.62 -8.42 0.25
C ILE A 148 1.13 -8.55 0.53
N ASN A 149 0.75 -8.33 1.78
CA ASN A 149 -0.64 -7.96 2.10
C ASN A 149 -0.86 -6.47 1.80
N GLY A 150 -2.11 -6.08 1.58
CA GLY A 150 -2.57 -4.70 1.60
C GLY A 150 -3.50 -4.43 2.77
N TYR A 151 -3.50 -3.23 3.32
CA TYR A 151 -4.36 -2.84 4.44
C TYR A 151 -4.91 -1.45 4.20
N GLY A 152 -6.22 -1.28 4.39
CA GLY A 152 -6.84 0.05 4.33
C GLY A 152 -6.30 1.02 5.39
N SER A 153 -5.63 0.48 6.42
CA SER A 153 -5.00 1.14 7.57
C SER A 153 -5.94 1.97 8.44
N HIS A 154 -6.74 2.85 7.84
CA HIS A 154 -7.79 3.62 8.49
C HIS A 154 -9.01 2.76 8.81
N THR A 155 -9.79 3.23 9.80
CA THR A 155 -11.14 2.71 10.04
C THR A 155 -12.09 3.43 9.09
N PHE A 156 -12.93 2.67 8.39
CA PHE A 156 -13.96 3.20 7.48
C PHE A 156 -15.34 2.94 8.03
N LYS A 157 -16.35 3.61 7.46
CA LYS A 157 -17.75 3.36 7.75
C LYS A 157 -18.37 2.61 6.57
N MET A 158 -19.02 1.48 6.83
CA MET A 158 -19.94 0.85 5.88
C MET A 158 -21.37 1.10 6.31
N ILE A 159 -22.26 1.22 5.33
CA ILE A 159 -23.68 1.53 5.54
C ILE A 159 -24.50 0.51 4.77
N ASN A 160 -25.48 -0.13 5.42
CA ASN A 160 -26.38 -1.10 4.80
C ASN A 160 -27.63 -0.43 4.17
N SER A 161 -28.55 -1.23 3.63
CA SER A 161 -29.77 -0.73 2.98
C SER A 161 -30.76 -0.04 3.93
N LYS A 162 -30.67 -0.32 5.24
CA LYS A 162 -31.45 0.32 6.30
C LYS A 162 -30.81 1.62 6.83
N ASN A 163 -29.68 2.04 6.24
CA ASN A 163 -28.86 3.16 6.69
C ASN A 163 -28.21 2.98 8.08
N GLU A 164 -28.13 1.75 8.56
CA GLU A 164 -27.34 1.40 9.74
C GLU A 164 -25.86 1.34 9.34
N TYR A 165 -24.98 1.71 10.26
CA TYR A 165 -23.54 1.73 9.98
C TYR A 165 -22.71 0.90 10.95
N VAL A 166 -21.61 0.39 10.43
CA VAL A 166 -20.56 -0.28 11.21
C VAL A 166 -19.19 0.28 10.85
N TRP A 167 -18.27 0.21 11.82
CA TRP A 167 -16.87 0.55 11.59
C TRP A 167 -16.12 -0.67 11.07
N VAL A 168 -15.30 -0.46 10.03
CA VAL A 168 -14.59 -1.55 9.36
C VAL A 168 -13.11 -1.26 9.11
N LYS A 169 -12.32 -2.32 8.96
CA LYS A 169 -10.95 -2.29 8.42
C LYS A 169 -10.86 -3.25 7.23
N PHE A 170 -10.15 -2.83 6.18
CA PHE A 170 -9.91 -3.65 5.00
C PHE A 170 -8.55 -4.35 5.07
N HIS A 171 -8.53 -5.64 4.73
CA HIS A 171 -7.34 -6.49 4.70
C HIS A 171 -7.30 -7.27 3.38
N LEU A 172 -6.36 -6.94 2.50
CA LEU A 172 -6.04 -7.73 1.30
C LEU A 172 -4.98 -8.74 1.68
N ARG A 173 -5.35 -10.01 1.77
CA ARG A 173 -4.43 -11.10 2.10
C ARG A 173 -3.86 -11.71 0.83
N CYS A 174 -2.55 -11.81 0.78
CA CYS A 174 -1.80 -12.44 -0.31
C CYS A 174 -2.12 -13.94 -0.34
N ASP A 175 -2.48 -14.46 -1.51
CA ASP A 175 -2.82 -15.87 -1.70
C ASP A 175 -1.58 -16.75 -2.04
N GLN A 176 -0.43 -16.12 -2.31
CA GLN A 176 0.82 -16.75 -2.76
C GLN A 176 1.85 -16.99 -1.64
N ASN A 177 1.44 -16.79 -0.39
CA ASN A 177 2.29 -16.64 0.79
C ASN A 177 3.22 -15.42 0.74
N LEU A 178 3.51 -14.87 1.93
CA LEU A 178 4.41 -13.73 2.07
C LEU A 178 5.87 -14.16 1.87
N LYS A 179 6.65 -13.33 1.18
CA LYS A 179 8.09 -13.52 0.97
C LYS A 179 8.84 -12.21 1.10
N ASN A 180 9.96 -12.25 1.80
CA ASN A 180 10.81 -11.10 2.05
C ASN A 180 12.25 -11.44 1.70
N LEU A 181 13.01 -10.43 1.29
CA LEU A 181 14.45 -10.56 1.04
C LEU A 181 15.22 -10.42 2.34
N ASP A 182 16.30 -11.18 2.46
CA ASP A 182 17.33 -10.88 3.45
C ASP A 182 18.08 -9.59 3.07
N ALA A 183 18.73 -8.98 4.06
CA ALA A 183 19.39 -7.70 3.88
C ALA A 183 20.54 -7.72 2.86
N LYS A 184 21.25 -8.84 2.70
CA LYS A 184 22.38 -8.97 1.77
C LYS A 184 21.85 -9.03 0.33
N THR A 185 20.86 -9.87 0.06
CA THR A 185 20.22 -9.98 -1.26
C THR A 185 19.56 -8.66 -1.66
N ALA A 186 18.85 -8.02 -0.74
CA ALA A 186 18.24 -6.72 -0.98
C ALA A 186 19.28 -5.67 -1.41
N LYS A 187 20.40 -5.57 -0.68
CA LYS A 187 21.49 -4.63 -0.97
C LYS A 187 22.14 -4.89 -2.32
N MET A 188 22.32 -6.15 -2.72
CA MET A 188 22.84 -6.53 -4.04
C MET A 188 21.89 -6.05 -5.16
N LEU A 189 20.59 -6.35 -5.04
CA LEU A 189 19.58 -5.96 -6.02
C LEU A 189 19.42 -4.45 -6.19
N ILE A 190 19.73 -3.65 -5.16
CA ILE A 190 19.74 -2.18 -5.28
C ILE A 190 20.70 -1.73 -6.40
N GLY A 191 21.86 -2.35 -6.51
CA GLY A 191 22.88 -2.01 -7.52
C GLY A 191 22.68 -2.71 -8.85
N GLU A 192 22.31 -3.99 -8.82
CA GLU A 192 22.25 -4.84 -10.02
C GLU A 192 20.93 -4.70 -10.79
N GLN A 193 19.80 -4.60 -10.07
CA GLN A 193 18.48 -4.60 -10.69
C GLN A 193 17.52 -3.66 -9.93
N PRO A 194 17.68 -2.32 -10.07
CA PRO A 194 16.88 -1.36 -9.32
C PRO A 194 15.38 -1.46 -9.62
N GLY A 195 14.96 -2.06 -10.73
CA GLY A 195 13.55 -2.34 -11.09
C GLY A 195 13.07 -3.76 -10.81
N PHE A 196 13.72 -4.50 -9.89
CA PHE A 196 13.49 -5.93 -9.66
C PHE A 196 12.02 -6.30 -9.43
N THR A 197 11.33 -5.63 -8.49
CA THR A 197 9.95 -6.02 -8.13
C THR A 197 8.95 -5.63 -9.21
N ALA A 198 9.19 -4.53 -9.93
CA ALA A 198 8.39 -4.15 -11.09
C ALA A 198 8.54 -5.16 -12.24
N ALA A 199 9.77 -5.59 -12.52
CA ALA A 199 10.05 -6.61 -13.53
C ALA A 199 9.38 -7.95 -13.18
N ASP A 200 9.46 -8.39 -11.91
CA ASP A 200 8.79 -9.61 -11.45
C ASP A 200 7.27 -9.56 -11.70
N LEU A 201 6.59 -8.48 -11.31
CA LEU A 201 5.15 -8.35 -11.54
C LEU A 201 4.81 -8.42 -13.04
N SER A 202 5.55 -7.69 -13.87
CA SER A 202 5.35 -7.66 -15.32
C SER A 202 5.55 -9.05 -15.94
N ASN A 203 6.64 -9.74 -15.57
CA ASN A 203 6.96 -11.08 -16.07
C ASN A 203 5.92 -12.12 -15.62
N ALA A 204 5.48 -12.08 -14.36
CA ALA A 204 4.46 -12.99 -13.84
C ALA A 204 3.15 -12.86 -14.63
N ILE A 205 2.71 -11.63 -14.89
CA ILE A 205 1.50 -11.37 -15.70
C ILE A 205 1.70 -11.84 -17.15
N ALA A 206 2.85 -11.56 -17.77
CA ALA A 206 3.15 -12.00 -19.13
C ALA A 206 3.14 -13.53 -19.27
N MET A 207 3.58 -14.23 -18.23
CA MET A 207 3.57 -15.69 -18.13
C MET A 207 2.22 -16.28 -17.68
N LYS A 208 1.17 -15.46 -17.56
CA LYS A 208 -0.17 -15.86 -17.06
C LYS A 208 -0.16 -16.41 -15.62
N ASN A 209 0.88 -16.12 -14.85
CA ASN A 209 0.96 -16.39 -13.41
C ASN A 209 0.37 -15.21 -12.64
N PHE A 210 -0.96 -15.08 -12.72
CA PHE A 210 -1.66 -13.91 -12.19
C PHE A 210 -1.67 -13.91 -10.66
N PRO A 211 -1.19 -12.84 -10.00
CA PRO A 211 -1.32 -12.73 -8.57
C PRO A 211 -2.76 -12.37 -8.17
N SER A 212 -3.27 -12.98 -7.10
CA SER A 212 -4.55 -12.67 -6.45
C SER A 212 -4.36 -12.31 -4.97
N TRP A 213 -5.38 -11.64 -4.43
CA TRP A 213 -5.52 -11.34 -3.01
C TRP A 213 -6.97 -11.52 -2.58
N THR A 214 -7.17 -12.12 -1.42
CA THR A 214 -8.49 -12.21 -0.80
C THR A 214 -8.76 -10.98 0.07
N LEU A 215 -9.85 -10.24 -0.23
CA LEU A 215 -10.28 -9.09 0.57
C LEU A 215 -11.11 -9.55 1.77
N TYR A 216 -10.62 -9.27 2.97
CA TYR A 216 -11.33 -9.43 4.23
C TYR A 216 -11.70 -8.09 4.83
N ILE A 217 -12.79 -8.09 5.59
CA ILE A 217 -13.31 -6.94 6.31
C ILE A 217 -13.41 -7.31 7.78
N GLN A 218 -12.69 -6.60 8.64
CA GLN A 218 -12.90 -6.69 10.08
C GLN A 218 -14.01 -5.71 10.45
N VAL A 219 -15.07 -6.22 11.09
CA VAL A 219 -16.21 -5.43 11.56
C VAL A 219 -16.05 -5.22 13.07
N ARG A 220 -16.20 -3.98 13.54
CA ARG A 220 -16.34 -3.70 14.97
C ARG A 220 -17.82 -3.83 15.34
N CYS A 221 -18.15 -4.77 16.20
CA CYS A 221 -19.48 -4.84 16.82
C CYS A 221 -19.71 -3.58 17.67
N ASN A 222 -20.94 -3.05 17.63
CA ASN A 222 -21.33 -1.86 18.39
C ASN A 222 -21.60 -2.15 19.88
N ASP A 223 -21.20 -3.33 20.38
CA ASP A 223 -21.36 -3.66 21.78
C ASP A 223 -20.43 -2.79 22.64
N ILE A 224 -21.10 -2.14 23.58
CA ILE A 224 -20.65 -1.06 24.45
C ILE A 224 -19.51 -1.56 25.36
N LEU A 225 -18.44 -0.76 25.48
CA LEU A 225 -17.59 -0.73 26.67
C LEU A 225 -18.20 0.22 27.69
#